data_AF-A0A7X7SRT5-F1
#
_entry.id   AF-A0A7X7SRT5-F1
#
_cell.length_a   1.000
_cell.length_b   1.000
_cell.length_c   1.000
_cell.angle_alpha   90.00
_cell.angle_beta   90.00
_cell.angle_gamma   90.00
#
_symmetry.space_group_name_H-M   'P 1'
#
loop_
_entity.id
_entity.type
_entity.pdbx_description
1 polymer ?
#
loop_
_entity_poly.entity_id
_entity_poly.type
_entity_poly.pdbx_seq_one_letter_code
_entity_poly.pdbx_strand_id
1 'polypeptide(L)' 'MHSTIVTSIAEIPAAEWNELDLGGNPTVSHEFLATLERERCVGRHTGWTPAHLVLRNDDGRLEGA' A
#
# COMPACT_ATOMS: atom_id res chain seq x y z
N MET A 1 -13.76 -11.10 -7.17
CA MET A 1 -12.65 -10.13 -7.03
C MET A 1 -13.22 -8.73 -6.84
N HIS A 2 -12.70 -7.96 -5.89
CA HIS A 2 -13.13 -6.62 -5.53
C HIS A 2 -11.95 -5.66 -5.45
N SER A 3 -12.07 -4.46 -6.03
CA SER A 3 -11.03 -3.42 -5.93
C SER A 3 -11.45 -2.28 -5.00
N THR A 4 -10.48 -1.69 -4.30
CA THR A 4 -10.72 -0.58 -3.37
C THR A 4 -9.52 0.36 -3.35
N ILE A 5 -9.73 1.64 -3.07
CA ILE A 5 -8.64 2.58 -2.81
C ILE A 5 -8.52 2.75 -1.30
N VAL A 6 -7.32 2.52 -0.79
CA VAL A 6 -6.93 2.71 0.60
C VAL A 6 -6.10 3.99 0.70
N THR A 7 -6.32 4.81 1.72
CA THR A 7 -5.72 6.16 1.80
C THR A 7 -4.42 6.21 2.61
N SER A 8 -4.12 5.16 3.34
CA SER A 8 -2.83 4.95 4.00
C SER A 8 -2.42 3.50 3.91
N ILE A 9 -1.13 3.25 3.67
CA ILE A 9 -0.59 1.89 3.63
C ILE A 9 -0.78 1.16 4.97
N ALA A 10 -0.85 1.90 6.08
CA ALA A 10 -1.04 1.35 7.42
C ALA A 10 -2.40 0.68 7.64
N GLU A 11 -3.37 0.87 6.73
CA GLU A 11 -4.65 0.17 6.75
C GLU A 11 -4.52 -1.29 6.25
N ILE A 12 -3.39 -1.66 5.66
CA ILE A 12 -3.08 -3.00 5.16
C ILE A 12 -2.01 -3.63 6.06
N PRO A 13 -2.18 -4.87 6.56
CA PRO A 13 -1.13 -5.53 7.31
C PRO A 13 0.15 -5.70 6.47
N ALA A 14 1.30 -5.31 7.02
CA ALA A 14 2.60 -5.44 6.34
C ALA A 14 2.89 -6.86 5.86
N ALA A 15 2.51 -7.86 6.67
CA ALA A 15 2.63 -9.27 6.29
C ALA A 15 1.82 -9.57 5.02
N GLU A 16 0.57 -9.10 4.92
CA GLU A 16 -0.26 -9.34 3.74
C GLU A 16 0.29 -8.62 2.49
N TRP A 17 0.77 -7.38 2.65
CA TRP A 17 1.37 -6.62 1.56
C TRP A 17 2.66 -7.25 1.03
N ASN A 18 3.53 -7.70 1.95
CA ASN A 18 4.85 -8.24 1.61
C ASN A 18 4.79 -9.66 1.03
N GLU A 19 3.64 -10.35 1.08
CA GLU A 19 3.41 -11.61 0.34
C GLU A 19 3.17 -11.38 -1.16
N LEU A 20 2.87 -10.15 -1.58
CA LEU A 20 2.74 -9.83 -3.01
C LEU A 20 4.09 -9.94 -3.73
N ASP A 21 4.05 -10.34 -5.00
CA ASP A 21 5.23 -10.23 -5.85
C ASP A 21 5.50 -8.76 -6.19
N LEU A 22 6.37 -8.14 -5.39
CA LEU A 22 6.79 -6.75 -5.57
C LEU A 22 7.79 -6.56 -6.72
N GLY A 23 8.07 -7.61 -7.50
CA GLY A 23 9.04 -7.57 -8.61
C GLY A 23 10.46 -7.23 -8.16
N GLY A 24 10.78 -7.47 -6.89
CA GLY A 24 12.05 -7.09 -6.27
C GLY A 24 12.27 -5.59 -6.10
N ASN A 25 11.23 -4.76 -6.24
CA ASN A 25 11.35 -3.31 -6.06
C ASN A 25 11.25 -2.92 -4.57
N PRO A 26 12.32 -2.42 -3.93
CA PRO A 26 12.28 -2.06 -2.52
C PRO A 26 11.46 -0.79 -2.23
N THR A 27 11.17 0.05 -3.23
CA THR A 27 10.42 1.31 -3.02
C THR A 27 8.90 1.11 -2.96
N VAL A 28 8.42 -0.11 -3.20
CA VAL A 28 7.01 -0.50 -3.02
C VAL A 28 6.83 -1.43 -1.82
N SER A 29 7.85 -1.66 -1.00
CA SER A 29 7.69 -2.40 0.26
C SER A 29 6.79 -1.63 1.21
N HIS A 30 6.10 -2.38 2.08
CA HIS A 30 5.24 -1.76 3.08
C HIS A 30 6.02 -0.77 3.95
N GLU A 31 7.22 -1.14 4.38
CA GLU A 31 8.07 -0.34 5.27
C GLU A 31 8.51 0.97 4.63
N PHE A 32 8.85 0.94 3.34
CA PHE A 32 9.26 2.14 2.62
C PHE A 32 8.09 3.12 2.47
N LEU A 33 6.94 2.64 2.00
CA LEU A 33 5.73 3.45 1.84
C LEU A 33 5.25 4.00 3.19
N ALA A 34 5.25 3.17 4.23
CA ALA A 34 4.83 3.57 5.58
C ALA A 34 5.77 4.65 6.14
N THR A 35 7.07 4.55 5.86
CA THR A 35 8.04 5.57 6.25
C THR A 35 7.76 6.90 5.55
N LEU A 36 7.48 6.90 4.24
CA LEU A 36 7.15 8.13 3.52
C LEU A 36 5.90 8.81 4.10
N GLU A 37 4.87 8.05 4.43
CA GLU A 37 3.65 8.58 5.05
C GLU A 37 3.91 9.10 6.47
N ARG A 38 4.56 8.29 7.33
CA ARG A 38 4.83 8.63 8.74
C ARG A 38 5.74 9.84 8.89
N GLU A 39 6.81 9.89 8.10
CA GLU A 39 7.79 10.99 8.14
C GLU A 39 7.34 12.20 7.30
N ARG A 40 6.10 12.18 6.78
CA ARG A 40 5.53 13.29 6.01
C ARG A 40 6.36 13.65 4.77
N CYS A 41 7.01 12.67 4.15
CA CYS A 41 7.62 12.83 2.83
C CYS A 41 6.54 12.87 1.72
N VAL A 42 5.38 12.27 1.99
CA VAL A 42 4.16 12.37 1.18
C VAL A 42 3.00 12.88 2.03
N GLY A 43 1.95 13.39 1.38
CA GLY A 43 0.78 13.96 2.05
C GLY A 43 0.45 15.35 1.52
N ARG A 44 -0.73 15.87 1.89
CA ARG A 44 -1.31 17.08 1.26
C ARG A 44 -0.36 18.29 1.29
N HIS A 45 0.52 18.38 2.29
CA HIS A 45 1.51 19.46 2.42
C HIS A 45 2.63 19.39 1.38
N THR A 46 2.87 18.25 0.75
CA THR A 46 3.80 18.10 -0.39
C THR A 46 3.10 18.22 -1.75
N GLY A 47 1.79 18.49 -1.78
CA GLY A 47 0.97 18.49 -2.99
C GLY A 47 0.55 17.08 -3.46
N TRP A 48 0.94 16.02 -2.75
CA TRP A 48 0.58 14.64 -3.04
C TRP A 48 -0.48 14.12 -2.07
N THR A 49 -1.31 13.17 -2.49
CA THR A 49 -2.21 12.44 -1.59
C THR A 49 -1.97 10.94 -1.77
N PRO A 50 -1.51 10.22 -0.74
CA PRO A 50 -1.36 8.77 -0.81
C PRO A 50 -2.70 8.09 -1.17
N ALA A 51 -2.64 7.15 -2.10
CA ALA A 51 -3.77 6.36 -2.54
C ALA A 51 -3.24 5.02 -3.08
N HIS A 52 -3.59 3.93 -2.40
CA HIS A 52 -3.17 2.58 -2.73
C HIS A 52 -4.36 1.83 -3.32
N LEU A 53 -4.30 1.50 -4.61
CA LEU A 53 -5.32 0.67 -5.25
C LEU A 53 -5.05 -0.78 -4.85
N VAL A 54 -6.01 -1.46 -4.25
CA VAL A 54 -5.87 -2.86 -3.85
C VAL A 54 -6.88 -3.74 -4.55
N LEU A 55 -6.48 -4.96 -4.85
CA LEU A 55 -7.33 -6.02 -5.38
C LEU A 55 -7.40 -7.16 -4.37
N ARG A 56 -8.63 -7.50 -3.96
CA ARG A 56 -8.89 -8.66 -3.10
C ARG A 56 -9.71 -9.70 -3.84
N ASN A 57 -9.46 -10.97 -3.55
CA ASN A 57 -10.31 -12.06 -4.06
C ASN A 57 -11.60 -12.20 -3.25
N ASP A 58 -12.42 -13.21 -3.58
CA ASP A 58 -13.73 -13.40 -2.94
C ASP A 58 -13.63 -13.86 -1.47
N ASP A 59 -12.48 -14.42 -1.07
CA ASP A 59 -12.16 -14.76 0.33
C ASP A 59 -11.58 -13.57 1.11
N GLY A 60 -11.44 -12.41 0.46
CA GLY A 60 -10.91 -11.19 1.05
C GLY A 60 -9.37 -11.11 1.09
N ARG A 61 -8.64 -12.09 0.56
CA ARG A 61 -7.17 -12.06 0.49
C ARG A 61 -6.68 -11.05 -0.54
N LEU A 62 -5.65 -10.27 -0.20
CA LEU A 62 -4.96 -9.38 -1.13
C LEU A 62 -4.26 -10.19 -2.23
N GLU A 63 -4.52 -9.85 -3.49
CA GLU A 63 -3.91 -10.49 -4.67
C GLU A 63 -3.15 -9.50 -5.56
N GLY A 64 -3.28 -8.20 -5.31
CA GLY A 64 -2.51 -7.19 -6.01
C GLY A 64 -2.68 -5.79 -5.43
N ALA A 65 -1.70 -4.93 -5.73
CA ALA A 65 -1.69 -3.51 -5.43
C ALA A 65 -0.88 -2.75 -6.50
#